data_AF-A0A1V6EJZ0-F1
#
_entry.id   AF-A0A1V6EJZ0-F1
#
_cell.length_a   1.000
_cell.length_b   1.000
_cell.length_c   1.000
_cell.angle_alpha   90.00
_cell.angle_beta   90.00
_cell.angle_gamma   90.00
#
_symmetry.space_group_name_H-M   'P 1'
#
loop_
_entity.id
_entity.type
_entity.pdbx_description
1 polymer ?
#
loop_
_entity_poly.entity_id
_entity_poly.type
_entity_poly.pdbx_seq_one_letter_code
_entity_poly.pdbx_strand_id
1 'polypeptide(L)'
;MKRKAYKLLILIIVAALLLMLCGCAEPVISPSETTVVLPSPTPTPTPTPTVIPETETPSATPEPTPEPTEEIKPDAEDITKKVYVSVDGHYSDKLSDYSFYSKHKLNKGSKIEISSYEKMHSLYIIWDRIPGEWTLNIGDEKLTCGKNGFIHEYIELPCGCTRISIELTNDGATICDVYVFTYGNLPGWVQIWNPPYEDADMLLIPTHADDEHLYFGGMMPYYAGQLQYKVQIAYLTNHWGEPYRPHELLNGLWTVGMTAYPVISEFEDKYCSNLEHAKSVYPMEDVLNFQVELLRRFKPEVVIGHDLKGEYGHGAHMLNAYALTLAVEYAADSTKYVSSYEKYGVWDTPKLYLHLYEENKILMNWDIPLERFNGLTAFEMAVQGYDCHKSQHIWSFAVRQGESQYDCRWFGLYRSLVGPDVEKNDVFENILSGK
;
A
#
# COMPACT_ATOMS: atom_id res chain seq x y z
N MET A 1 -39.65 -48.99 -23.06
CA MET A 1 -39.04 -48.78 -24.40
C MET A 1 -38.81 -47.30 -24.74
N LYS A 2 -38.18 -46.51 -23.88
CA LYS A 2 -37.87 -45.07 -24.15
C LYS A 2 -36.43 -44.65 -23.80
N ARG A 3 -35.57 -45.59 -23.42
CA ARG A 3 -34.15 -45.33 -23.02
C ARG A 3 -33.10 -45.73 -24.06
N LYS A 4 -33.48 -46.38 -25.17
CA LYS A 4 -32.56 -46.75 -26.27
C LYS A 4 -32.54 -45.75 -27.44
N ALA A 5 -33.54 -44.86 -27.55
CA ALA A 5 -33.61 -43.90 -28.66
C ALA A 5 -32.70 -42.66 -28.47
N TYR A 6 -32.45 -42.23 -27.23
CA TYR A 6 -31.63 -41.03 -26.97
C TYR A 6 -30.11 -41.26 -27.10
N LYS A 7 -29.63 -42.50 -26.94
CA LYS A 7 -28.21 -42.83 -27.16
C LYS A 7 -27.82 -42.92 -28.64
N LEU A 8 -28.79 -43.12 -29.54
CA LEU A 8 -28.54 -43.16 -30.98
C LEU A 8 -28.51 -41.76 -31.62
N LEU A 9 -29.21 -40.78 -31.03
CA LEU A 9 -29.25 -39.40 -31.53
C LEU A 9 -27.98 -38.60 -31.17
N ILE A 10 -27.36 -38.90 -30.02
CA ILE A 10 -26.11 -38.24 -29.59
C ILE A 10 -24.89 -38.77 -30.37
N LEU A 11 -24.91 -40.02 -30.82
CA LEU A 11 -23.82 -40.60 -31.62
C LEU A 11 -23.79 -40.06 -33.06
N ILE A 12 -24.94 -39.65 -33.61
CA ILE A 12 -25.05 -39.10 -34.98
C ILE A 12 -24.58 -37.63 -35.04
N ILE A 13 -24.74 -36.86 -33.95
CA ILE A 13 -24.28 -35.46 -33.90
C ILE A 13 -22.77 -35.37 -33.69
N VAL A 14 -22.17 -36.32 -32.95
CA VAL A 14 -20.71 -36.37 -32.74
C VAL A 14 -19.96 -36.86 -33.99
N ALA A 15 -20.59 -37.68 -34.85
CA ALA A 15 -20.00 -38.12 -36.12
C ALA A 15 -20.09 -37.06 -37.24
N ALA A 16 -21.00 -36.08 -37.14
CA ALA A 16 -21.17 -35.02 -38.15
C ALA A 16 -20.27 -33.79 -37.92
N LEU A 17 -19.74 -33.61 -36.71
CA LEU A 17 -18.79 -32.52 -36.39
C LEU A 17 -17.31 -32.91 -36.58
N LEU A 18 -17.01 -34.18 -36.84
CA LEU A 18 -15.66 -34.70 -37.08
C LEU A 18 -15.30 -34.86 -38.57
N LEU A 19 -16.14 -34.34 -39.48
CA LEU A 19 -15.97 -34.46 -40.94
C LEU A 19 -15.83 -33.11 -41.69
N MET A 20 -15.54 -32.00 -40.98
CA MET A 20 -15.27 -30.67 -41.60
C MET A 20 -13.83 -30.18 -41.40
N LEU A 21 -12.83 -31.07 -41.44
CA LEU A 21 -11.42 -30.69 -41.56
C LEU A 21 -10.71 -31.65 -42.51
N CYS A 22 -11.00 -31.56 -43.81
CA CYS A 22 -10.16 -32.15 -44.84
C CYS A 22 -10.39 -31.47 -46.20
N GLY A 23 -9.32 -30.89 -46.76
CA GLY A 23 -9.16 -30.71 -48.20
C GLY A 23 -9.24 -29.27 -48.71
N CYS A 24 -8.09 -28.75 -49.14
CA CYS A 24 -7.80 -28.12 -50.45
C CYS A 24 -6.51 -27.27 -50.28
N ALA A 25 -5.33 -27.84 -50.50
CA ALA A 25 -4.64 -27.91 -51.79
C ALA A 25 -4.18 -26.53 -52.33
N GLU A 26 -2.85 -26.35 -52.33
CA GLU A 26 -2.09 -25.21 -52.84
C GLU A 26 -2.22 -25.01 -54.36
N PRO A 27 -1.90 -23.82 -54.89
CA PRO A 27 -1.35 -23.69 -56.22
C PRO A 27 0.17 -23.46 -56.19
N VAL A 28 0.83 -24.34 -56.94
CA VAL A 28 2.23 -24.35 -57.36
C VAL A 28 2.54 -23.11 -58.21
N ILE A 29 3.65 -22.43 -57.90
CA ILE A 29 4.39 -21.60 -58.87
C ILE A 29 5.86 -22.05 -58.87
N SER A 30 6.33 -22.38 -60.08
CA SER A 30 7.63 -22.97 -60.43
C SER A 30 8.80 -21.97 -60.31
N PRO A 31 10.06 -22.44 -60.23
CA PRO A 31 11.21 -21.63 -59.88
C PRO A 31 11.85 -20.96 -61.10
N SER A 32 12.33 -19.72 -60.94
CA SER A 32 13.16 -19.05 -61.94
C SER A 32 14.60 -18.91 -61.42
N GLU A 33 15.47 -19.63 -62.12
CA GLU A 33 16.88 -19.35 -62.42
C GLU A 33 17.83 -18.85 -61.32
N THR A 34 18.63 -19.82 -60.88
CA THR A 34 19.95 -19.70 -60.27
C THR A 34 20.91 -18.83 -61.10
N THR A 35 21.50 -17.82 -60.48
CA THR A 35 22.84 -17.32 -60.87
C THR A 35 23.81 -17.61 -59.73
N VAL A 36 24.74 -18.51 -60.00
CA VAL A 36 25.85 -18.87 -59.12
C VAL A 36 26.89 -17.76 -59.19
N VAL A 37 27.15 -17.09 -58.07
CA VAL A 37 28.35 -16.26 -57.88
C VAL A 37 29.25 -16.96 -56.87
N LEU A 38 30.45 -17.33 -57.34
CA LEU A 38 31.53 -17.93 -56.54
C LEU A 38 31.92 -17.03 -55.35
N PRO A 39 32.29 -17.58 -54.18
CA PRO A 39 32.93 -16.81 -53.12
C PRO A 39 34.37 -16.46 -53.53
N SER A 40 34.71 -15.17 -53.37
CA SER A 40 36.06 -14.64 -53.48
C SER A 40 36.88 -14.97 -52.21
N PRO A 41 38.19 -15.28 -52.30
CA PRO A 41 38.98 -15.70 -51.15
C PRO A 41 39.17 -14.57 -50.13
N THR A 42 39.04 -14.94 -48.86
CA THR A 42 39.36 -14.13 -47.67
C THR A 42 40.83 -13.66 -47.70
N PRO A 43 41.12 -12.35 -47.56
CA PRO A 43 42.49 -11.91 -47.34
C PRO A 43 42.94 -12.19 -45.90
N THR A 44 44.12 -12.79 -45.80
CA THR A 44 44.91 -13.00 -44.57
C THR A 44 45.07 -11.68 -43.78
N PRO A 45 44.96 -11.69 -42.43
CA PRO A 45 45.23 -10.49 -41.65
C PRO A 45 46.73 -10.15 -41.62
N THR A 46 47.05 -8.90 -41.98
CA THR A 46 48.37 -8.28 -41.78
C THR A 46 48.58 -7.96 -40.29
N PRO A 47 49.77 -8.20 -39.71
CA PRO A 47 50.04 -7.87 -38.32
C PRO A 47 50.07 -6.34 -38.11
N THR A 48 49.25 -5.87 -37.16
CA THR A 48 49.28 -4.49 -36.64
C THR A 48 50.56 -4.28 -35.82
N PRO A 49 51.29 -3.15 -35.96
CA PRO A 49 52.47 -2.87 -35.17
C PRO A 49 52.09 -2.59 -33.70
N THR A 50 52.79 -3.27 -32.79
CA THR A 50 52.71 -3.05 -31.34
C THR A 50 53.21 -1.64 -31.02
N VAL A 51 52.30 -0.77 -30.58
CA VAL A 51 52.64 0.50 -29.95
C VAL A 51 53.07 0.19 -28.51
N ILE A 52 54.31 0.56 -28.18
CA ILE A 52 54.84 0.54 -26.81
C ILE A 52 54.19 1.72 -26.06
N PRO A 53 53.52 1.53 -24.91
CA PRO A 53 53.01 2.65 -24.14
C PRO A 53 54.17 3.41 -23.49
N GLU A 54 54.15 4.74 -23.63
CA GLU A 54 54.98 5.62 -22.83
C GLU A 54 54.54 5.54 -21.35
N THR A 55 55.52 5.53 -20.46
CA THR A 55 55.33 5.40 -19.01
C THR A 55 54.63 6.65 -18.47
N GLU A 56 53.34 6.56 -18.16
CA GLU A 56 52.64 7.62 -17.42
C GLU A 56 53.22 7.76 -16.01
N THR A 57 53.54 9.00 -15.66
CA THR A 57 53.98 9.40 -14.33
C THR A 57 52.79 9.28 -13.37
N PRO A 58 52.91 8.68 -12.17
CA PRO A 58 51.77 8.46 -11.30
C PRO A 58 51.18 9.79 -10.83
N SER A 59 49.94 10.05 -11.23
CA SER A 59 49.11 11.13 -10.70
C SER A 59 48.79 10.83 -9.23
N ALA A 60 48.97 11.84 -8.38
CA ALA A 60 48.68 11.73 -6.96
C ALA A 60 47.21 11.31 -6.74
N THR A 61 47.02 10.24 -5.98
CA THR A 61 45.71 9.79 -5.49
C THR A 61 45.04 10.96 -4.76
N PRO A 62 43.81 11.38 -5.14
CA PRO A 62 43.08 12.36 -4.36
C PRO A 62 42.84 11.78 -2.96
N GLU A 63 43.16 12.58 -1.95
CA GLU A 63 42.92 12.26 -0.54
C GLU A 63 41.44 11.91 -0.36
N PRO A 64 41.10 10.82 0.34
CA PRO A 64 39.70 10.44 0.54
C PRO A 64 38.98 11.57 1.29
N THR A 65 37.92 12.10 0.67
CA THR A 65 36.95 12.94 1.36
C THR A 65 36.49 12.19 2.61
N PRO A 66 36.60 12.76 3.82
CA PRO A 66 36.12 12.09 5.01
C PRO A 66 34.63 11.78 4.83
N GLU A 67 34.26 10.52 5.06
CA GLU A 67 32.85 10.14 5.19
C GLU A 67 32.18 11.07 6.22
N PRO A 68 30.93 11.51 5.98
CA PRO A 68 30.21 12.30 6.97
C PRO A 68 30.17 11.49 8.25
N THR A 69 30.80 11.98 9.30
CA THR A 69 30.65 11.40 10.63
C THR A 69 29.17 11.49 10.99
N GLU A 70 28.47 10.35 11.00
CA GLU A 70 27.10 10.28 11.51
C GLU A 70 27.10 10.90 12.92
N GLU A 71 26.37 12.00 13.09
CA GLU A 71 26.19 12.60 14.39
C GLU A 71 25.44 11.58 15.27
N ILE A 72 26.12 11.03 16.27
CA ILE A 72 25.51 10.15 17.25
C ILE A 72 24.50 10.99 18.05
N LYS A 73 23.23 10.93 17.64
CA LYS A 73 22.13 11.55 18.38
C LYS A 73 21.81 10.73 19.62
N PRO A 74 21.53 11.37 20.78
CA PRO A 74 20.99 10.66 21.94
C PRO A 74 19.59 10.12 21.61
N ASP A 75 19.03 9.26 22.45
CA ASP A 75 17.62 8.92 22.36
C ASP A 75 16.77 10.06 22.94
N ALA A 76 15.70 10.41 22.23
CA ALA A 76 14.78 11.46 22.66
C ALA A 76 13.98 10.99 23.88
N GLU A 77 13.91 11.84 24.91
CA GLU A 77 13.10 11.59 26.10
C GLU A 77 11.66 12.06 25.86
N ASP A 78 10.68 11.21 26.18
CA ASP A 78 9.27 11.60 26.32
C ASP A 78 9.10 12.43 27.60
N ILE A 79 8.89 13.73 27.43
CA ILE A 79 8.70 14.68 28.52
C ILE A 79 7.24 15.12 28.66
N THR A 80 6.29 14.40 28.06
CA THR A 80 4.87 14.73 28.04
C THR A 80 4.28 14.91 29.44
N LYS A 81 4.71 14.12 30.43
CA LYS A 81 4.29 14.27 31.83
C LYS A 81 5.00 15.38 32.60
N LYS A 82 6.05 15.96 32.03
CA LYS A 82 6.83 17.06 32.61
C LYS A 82 6.41 18.43 32.06
N VAL A 83 5.58 18.48 31.02
CA VAL A 83 5.07 19.74 30.45
C VAL A 83 3.77 20.17 31.13
N TYR A 84 3.53 21.48 31.11
CA TYR A 84 2.24 22.06 31.46
C TYR A 84 1.47 22.37 30.19
N VAL A 85 0.31 21.72 30.03
CA VAL A 85 -0.62 21.92 28.91
C VAL A 85 -1.88 22.61 29.41
N SER A 86 -2.25 23.72 28.76
CA SER A 86 -3.53 24.40 29.02
C SER A 86 -4.30 24.66 27.75
N VAL A 87 -5.62 24.53 27.81
CA VAL A 87 -6.56 24.88 26.74
C VAL A 87 -7.34 26.11 27.16
N ASP A 88 -7.29 27.17 26.35
CA ASP A 88 -7.98 28.44 26.61
C ASP A 88 -7.73 28.99 28.03
N GLY A 89 -6.49 28.85 28.52
CA GLY A 89 -6.04 29.30 29.83
C GLY A 89 -6.31 28.34 31.00
N HIS A 90 -6.92 27.18 30.75
CA HIS A 90 -7.22 26.17 31.76
C HIS A 90 -6.34 24.93 31.60
N TYR A 91 -5.70 24.48 32.68
CA TYR A 91 -4.90 23.26 32.68
C TYR A 91 -5.71 22.04 32.20
N SER A 92 -5.09 21.17 31.40
CA SER A 92 -5.71 19.95 30.88
C SER A 92 -4.77 18.76 31.04
N ASP A 93 -5.12 17.84 31.93
CA ASP A 93 -4.44 16.55 32.09
C ASP A 93 -4.72 15.59 30.92
N LYS A 94 -5.90 15.69 30.31
CA LYS A 94 -6.36 14.87 29.17
C LYS A 94 -5.50 14.96 27.91
N LEU A 95 -4.75 16.05 27.72
CA LEU A 95 -3.90 16.24 26.52
C LEU A 95 -2.45 15.84 26.79
N SER A 96 -2.26 15.03 27.81
CA SER A 96 -0.97 14.48 28.21
C SER A 96 -1.15 13.14 28.91
N ASP A 97 -2.28 12.44 28.70
CA ASP A 97 -2.68 11.25 29.46
C ASP A 97 -2.29 9.91 28.81
N TYR A 98 -1.71 9.96 27.62
CA TYR A 98 -1.32 8.82 26.78
C TYR A 98 -2.51 8.05 26.21
N SER A 99 -3.62 8.75 25.93
CA SER A 99 -4.88 8.15 25.51
C SER A 99 -5.50 8.83 24.30
N PHE A 100 -5.79 8.05 23.25
CA PHE A 100 -6.65 8.51 22.16
C PHE A 100 -8.15 8.40 22.48
N TYR A 101 -8.53 7.94 23.68
CA TYR A 101 -9.93 7.92 24.15
C TYR A 101 -10.34 9.19 24.89
N SER A 102 -9.38 9.86 25.54
CA SER A 102 -9.59 11.17 26.10
C SER A 102 -9.68 12.19 24.98
N LYS A 103 -10.67 13.07 25.03
CA LYS A 103 -10.94 14.03 23.95
C LYS A 103 -11.19 15.42 24.50
N HIS A 104 -10.70 16.41 23.76
CA HIS A 104 -10.99 17.82 23.97
C HIS A 104 -11.48 18.44 22.66
N LYS A 105 -12.69 19.02 22.69
CA LYS A 105 -13.25 19.73 21.54
C LYS A 105 -12.78 21.17 21.55
N LEU A 106 -12.20 21.60 20.45
CA LEU A 106 -11.68 22.94 20.23
C LEU A 106 -12.59 23.65 19.23
N ASN A 107 -12.85 24.94 19.48
CA ASN A 107 -13.57 25.78 18.53
C ASN A 107 -12.58 26.65 17.76
N LYS A 108 -13.06 27.33 16.73
CA LYS A 108 -12.29 28.39 16.07
C LYS A 108 -11.74 29.40 17.08
N GLY A 109 -10.43 29.65 17.01
CA GLY A 109 -9.72 30.56 17.90
C GLY A 109 -9.31 29.95 19.24
N SER A 110 -9.67 28.70 19.54
CA SER A 110 -9.15 28.00 20.72
C SER A 110 -7.63 27.89 20.65
N LYS A 111 -6.99 28.01 21.82
CA LYS A 111 -5.53 27.97 21.98
C LYS A 111 -5.13 26.88 22.96
N ILE A 112 -4.20 26.03 22.54
CA ILE A 112 -3.48 25.11 23.42
C ILE A 112 -2.10 25.71 23.65
N GLU A 113 -1.77 25.98 24.91
CA GLU A 113 -0.45 26.45 25.31
C GLU A 113 0.30 25.31 25.98
N ILE A 114 1.52 25.06 25.52
CA ILE A 114 2.39 24.01 26.05
C ILE A 114 3.67 24.70 26.54
N SER A 115 4.05 24.43 27.79
CA SER A 115 5.24 24.99 28.40
C SER A 115 6.01 23.95 29.20
N SER A 116 7.34 24.08 29.23
CA SER A 116 8.25 23.15 29.88
C SER A 116 9.45 23.88 30.47
N TYR A 117 10.03 23.31 31.53
CA TYR A 117 11.36 23.73 32.00
C TYR A 117 12.49 23.20 31.11
N GLU A 118 12.25 22.07 30.44
CA GLU A 118 13.19 21.43 29.53
C GLU A 118 12.90 21.88 28.07
N LYS A 119 13.90 21.78 27.20
CA LYS A 119 13.73 22.16 25.78
C LYS A 119 12.96 21.09 25.02
N MET A 120 11.80 21.47 24.52
CA MET A 120 10.97 20.70 23.60
C MET A 120 11.55 20.79 22.18
N HIS A 121 11.69 19.66 21.49
CA HIS A 121 12.22 19.58 20.13
C HIS A 121 11.24 18.99 19.12
N SER A 122 10.23 18.26 19.57
CA SER A 122 9.17 17.79 18.68
C SER A 122 7.86 17.55 19.41
N LEU A 123 6.79 17.54 18.61
CA LEU A 123 5.45 17.20 19.03
C LEU A 123 4.98 15.99 18.23
N TYR A 124 4.21 15.13 18.88
CA TYR A 124 3.40 14.12 18.21
C TYR A 124 1.96 14.28 18.70
N ILE A 125 1.09 14.72 17.80
CA ILE A 125 -0.28 15.12 18.10
C ILE A 125 -1.23 14.04 17.60
N ILE A 126 -2.15 13.64 18.47
CA ILE A 126 -3.24 12.73 18.13
C ILE A 126 -4.53 13.55 18.08
N TRP A 127 -5.11 13.63 16.89
CA TRP A 127 -6.43 14.19 16.62
C TRP A 127 -7.47 13.07 16.55
N ASP A 128 -8.70 13.31 17.00
CA ASP A 128 -9.79 12.33 16.86
C ASP A 128 -10.24 12.19 15.40
N ARG A 129 -10.25 13.32 14.67
CA ARG A 129 -10.65 13.41 13.27
C ARG A 129 -9.68 14.32 12.54
N ILE A 130 -9.75 14.28 11.20
CA ILE A 130 -8.99 15.18 10.33
C ILE A 130 -9.16 16.61 10.85
N PRO A 131 -8.10 17.26 11.36
CA PRO A 131 -8.24 18.49 12.13
C PRO A 131 -8.47 19.72 11.26
N GLY A 132 -8.26 19.62 9.93
CA GLY A 132 -8.08 20.78 9.06
C GLY A 132 -6.77 21.52 9.34
N GLU A 133 -6.51 22.63 8.64
CA GLU A 133 -5.31 23.42 8.89
C GLU A 133 -5.38 24.15 10.24
N TRP A 134 -4.25 24.22 10.93
CA TRP A 134 -4.09 24.90 12.22
C TRP A 134 -2.72 25.57 12.30
N THR A 135 -2.53 26.50 13.25
CA THR A 135 -1.28 27.27 13.37
C THR A 135 -0.49 26.87 14.61
N LEU A 136 0.77 26.46 14.42
CA LEU A 136 1.74 26.34 15.51
C LEU A 136 2.51 27.66 15.65
N ASN A 137 2.50 28.24 16.85
CA ASN A 137 3.25 29.45 17.15
C ASN A 137 4.46 29.09 18.03
N ILE A 138 5.66 29.50 17.60
CA ILE A 138 6.94 29.24 18.25
C ILE A 138 7.66 30.59 18.41
N GLY A 139 7.45 31.27 19.54
CA GLY A 139 7.88 32.66 19.69
C GLY A 139 7.21 33.56 18.64
N ASP A 140 8.01 34.20 17.79
CA ASP A 140 7.53 35.05 16.70
C ASP A 140 7.24 34.26 15.40
N GLU A 141 7.65 33.00 15.31
CA GLU A 141 7.44 32.14 14.15
C GLU A 141 6.05 31.49 14.16
N LYS A 142 5.46 31.36 12.98
CA LYS A 142 4.16 30.71 12.76
C LYS A 142 4.26 29.68 11.66
N LEU A 143 3.93 28.43 11.98
CA LEU A 143 3.88 27.32 11.04
C LEU A 143 2.43 26.90 10.81
N THR A 144 2.07 26.68 9.54
CA THR A 144 0.78 26.10 9.17
C THR A 144 0.91 24.58 9.13
N CYS A 145 0.18 23.90 10.01
CA CYS A 145 0.13 22.46 10.18
C CYS A 145 -1.24 21.90 9.77
N GLY A 146 -1.42 20.58 9.81
CA GLY A 146 -2.68 19.91 9.45
C GLY A 146 -2.96 19.77 7.94
N LYS A 147 -2.00 20.16 7.09
CA LYS A 147 -2.17 20.23 5.62
C LYS A 147 -2.44 18.88 4.95
N ASN A 148 -1.92 17.81 5.53
CA ASN A 148 -2.02 16.47 4.94
C ASN A 148 -3.26 15.70 5.43
N GLY A 149 -4.03 16.26 6.37
CA GLY A 149 -5.21 15.61 6.93
C GLY A 149 -4.91 14.39 7.80
N PHE A 150 -3.71 14.30 8.38
CA PHE A 150 -3.35 13.19 9.26
C PHE A 150 -3.98 13.36 10.64
N ILE A 151 -4.49 12.25 11.19
CA ILE A 151 -4.98 12.25 12.57
C ILE A 151 -3.88 11.97 13.57
N HIS A 152 -2.75 11.41 13.14
CA HIS A 152 -1.51 11.29 13.91
C HIS A 152 -0.45 12.16 13.21
N GLU A 153 -0.05 13.26 13.83
CA GLU A 153 0.78 14.29 13.20
C GLU A 153 2.07 14.52 14.00
N TYR A 154 3.22 14.29 13.38
CA TYR A 154 4.54 14.60 13.94
C TYR A 154 5.01 15.97 13.44
N ILE A 155 5.52 16.80 14.34
CA ILE A 155 6.09 18.12 14.04
C ILE A 155 7.44 18.27 14.72
N GLU A 156 8.49 18.50 13.94
CA GLU A 156 9.80 18.91 14.44
C GLU A 156 9.81 20.42 14.72
N LEU A 157 10.40 20.83 15.84
CA LEU A 157 10.49 22.23 16.27
C LEU A 157 11.85 22.79 15.81
N PRO A 158 11.89 23.94 15.08
CA PRO A 158 13.11 24.47 14.46
C PRO A 158 14.25 24.78 15.43
N CYS A 159 13.91 25.09 16.69
CA CYS A 159 14.87 25.22 17.77
C CYS A 159 14.24 24.74 19.09
N GLY A 160 15.07 24.14 19.96
CA GLY A 160 14.62 23.68 21.27
C GLY A 160 13.98 24.81 22.07
N CYS A 161 12.67 24.71 22.31
CA CYS A 161 11.85 25.78 22.88
C CYS A 161 11.20 25.34 24.20
N THR A 162 10.85 26.30 25.05
CA THR A 162 10.22 26.05 26.36
C THR A 162 8.76 26.48 26.42
N ARG A 163 8.26 27.15 25.37
CA ARG A 163 6.86 27.54 25.22
C ARG A 163 6.47 27.58 23.75
N ILE A 164 5.30 27.01 23.45
CA ILE A 164 4.65 27.04 22.14
C ILE A 164 3.14 27.20 22.33
N SER A 165 2.44 27.57 21.26
CA SER A 165 0.97 27.51 21.26
C SER A 165 0.38 27.03 19.94
N ILE A 166 -0.55 26.10 20.02
CA ILE A 166 -1.39 25.64 18.90
C ILE A 166 -2.64 26.54 18.88
N GLU A 167 -2.96 27.11 17.73
CA GLU A 167 -4.15 27.93 17.51
C GLU A 167 -4.99 27.34 16.37
N LEU A 168 -6.26 27.06 16.64
CA LEU A 168 -7.18 26.63 15.59
C LEU A 168 -7.70 27.81 14.78
N THR A 169 -7.36 27.83 13.50
CA THR A 169 -7.81 28.84 12.54
C THR A 169 -9.06 28.41 11.75
N ASN A 170 -9.34 27.11 11.74
CA ASN A 170 -10.51 26.48 11.13
C ASN A 170 -11.76 26.53 12.04
N ASP A 171 -12.86 25.91 11.63
CA ASP A 171 -14.14 25.95 12.34
C ASP A 171 -14.20 25.09 13.63
N GLY A 172 -13.15 24.30 13.89
CA GLY A 172 -12.97 23.50 15.09
C GLY A 172 -12.30 22.16 14.80
N ALA A 173 -11.71 21.56 15.83
CA ALA A 173 -11.13 20.21 15.77
C ALA A 173 -11.35 19.49 17.11
N THR A 174 -11.12 18.19 17.12
CA THR A 174 -11.10 17.41 18.37
C THR A 174 -9.73 16.77 18.51
N ILE A 175 -9.02 17.15 19.58
CA ILE A 175 -7.70 16.64 19.91
C ILE A 175 -7.84 15.59 21.00
N CYS A 176 -7.02 14.54 20.93
CA CYS A 176 -6.97 13.51 21.94
C CYS A 176 -5.76 13.70 22.86
N ASP A 177 -4.56 13.85 22.29
CA ASP A 177 -3.33 13.92 23.07
C ASP A 177 -2.22 14.70 22.36
N VAL A 178 -1.25 15.20 23.12
CA VAL A 178 -0.03 15.84 22.61
C VAL A 178 1.18 15.31 23.36
N TYR A 179 1.99 14.53 22.65
CA TYR A 179 3.27 14.05 23.14
C TYR A 179 4.36 15.07 22.84
N VAL A 180 5.32 15.20 23.75
CA VAL A 180 6.42 16.16 23.65
C VAL A 180 7.74 15.45 23.90
N PHE A 181 8.70 15.64 23.00
CA PHE A 181 10.01 15.00 23.10
C PHE A 181 11.17 16.00 23.15
N THR A 182 12.26 15.59 23.80
CA THR A 182 13.56 16.27 23.71
C THR A 182 14.28 15.91 22.39
N TYR A 183 15.47 16.49 22.17
CA TYR A 183 16.29 16.19 20.99
C TYR A 183 16.79 14.75 21.03
N GLY A 184 16.66 14.02 19.92
CA GLY A 184 17.25 12.69 19.79
C GLY A 184 16.53 11.77 18.81
N ASN A 185 16.90 10.49 18.83
CA ASN A 185 16.21 9.42 18.13
C ASN A 185 14.86 9.17 18.81
N LEU A 186 13.77 9.25 18.05
CA LEU A 186 12.44 9.05 18.58
C LEU A 186 12.17 7.57 18.87
N PRO A 187 11.32 7.26 19.86
CA PRO A 187 10.81 5.91 20.03
C PRO A 187 10.12 5.41 18.75
N GLY A 188 10.31 4.13 18.42
CA GLY A 188 9.80 3.56 17.17
C GLY A 188 8.27 3.57 17.00
N TRP A 189 7.51 3.82 18.06
CA TRP A 189 6.05 3.95 18.01
C TRP A 189 5.59 5.33 17.52
N VAL A 190 6.46 6.34 17.51
CA VAL A 190 6.13 7.70 17.03
C VAL A 190 5.97 7.65 15.52
N GLN A 191 4.79 8.02 15.03
CA GLN A 191 4.44 7.90 13.62
C GLN A 191 4.79 9.16 12.86
N ILE A 192 5.70 9.02 11.90
CA ILE A 192 6.13 10.08 10.99
C ILE A 192 5.65 9.71 9.59
N TRP A 193 4.40 10.07 9.32
CA TRP A 193 3.73 9.73 8.06
C TRP A 193 4.20 10.59 6.89
N ASN A 194 4.49 9.92 5.78
CA ASN A 194 4.56 10.54 4.46
C ASN A 194 3.17 10.64 3.85
N PRO A 195 2.88 11.65 2.99
CA PRO A 195 1.68 11.64 2.16
C PRO A 195 1.52 10.33 1.38
N PRO A 196 0.30 9.96 0.97
CA PRO A 196 0.10 8.86 0.03
C PRO A 196 0.99 9.08 -1.20
N TYR A 197 1.55 8.00 -1.74
CA TYR A 197 2.49 8.11 -2.85
C TYR A 197 1.88 8.81 -4.08
N GLU A 198 2.72 9.32 -4.97
CA GLU A 198 2.25 9.77 -6.29
C GLU A 198 2.06 8.56 -7.22
N ASP A 199 3.00 7.62 -7.17
CA ASP A 199 3.01 6.31 -7.81
C ASP A 199 3.39 5.21 -6.80
N ALA A 200 2.95 3.98 -6.99
CA ALA A 200 3.22 2.86 -6.09
C ALA A 200 3.66 1.63 -6.89
N ASP A 201 4.56 0.82 -6.33
CA ASP A 201 4.91 -0.47 -6.94
C ASP A 201 3.75 -1.47 -6.74
N MET A 202 3.12 -1.38 -5.55
CA MET A 202 2.02 -2.24 -5.14
C MET A 202 0.87 -1.43 -4.53
N LEU A 203 -0.37 -1.83 -4.83
CA LEU A 203 -1.57 -1.32 -4.18
C LEU A 203 -2.34 -2.46 -3.50
N LEU A 204 -2.60 -2.32 -2.20
CA LEU A 204 -3.51 -3.20 -1.44
C LEU A 204 -4.83 -2.47 -1.24
N ILE A 205 -5.94 -3.17 -1.47
CA ILE A 205 -7.30 -2.60 -1.34
C ILE A 205 -8.13 -3.38 -0.31
N PRO A 206 -7.82 -3.26 0.99
CA PRO A 206 -8.62 -3.88 2.05
C PRO A 206 -10.02 -3.26 2.13
N THR A 207 -10.99 -4.01 2.66
CA THR A 207 -12.36 -3.50 2.79
C THR A 207 -12.52 -2.69 4.08
N HIS A 208 -12.20 -3.29 5.21
CA HIS A 208 -12.26 -2.71 6.53
C HIS A 208 -10.86 -2.58 7.13
N ALA A 209 -10.76 -1.79 8.20
CA ALA A 209 -9.56 -1.71 9.01
C ALA A 209 -9.39 -2.97 9.86
N ASP A 210 -8.39 -3.78 9.49
CA ASP A 210 -7.91 -5.06 10.04
C ASP A 210 -7.69 -6.13 8.93
N ASP A 211 -8.47 -6.05 7.84
CA ASP A 211 -8.42 -6.96 6.70
C ASP A 211 -7.02 -7.07 6.07
N GLU A 212 -6.28 -5.96 6.05
CA GLU A 212 -4.91 -5.88 5.53
C GLU A 212 -3.96 -6.84 6.24
N HIS A 213 -4.22 -7.13 7.52
CA HIS A 213 -3.44 -8.08 8.31
C HIS A 213 -4.04 -9.48 8.23
N LEU A 214 -5.37 -9.58 8.34
CA LEU A 214 -6.09 -10.86 8.40
C LEU A 214 -5.94 -11.68 7.10
N TYR A 215 -6.09 -11.02 5.96
CA TYR A 215 -6.21 -11.69 4.66
C TYR A 215 -5.03 -11.41 3.74
N PHE A 216 -4.40 -10.24 3.84
CA PHE A 216 -3.21 -9.93 3.03
C PHE A 216 -1.90 -10.27 3.76
N GLY A 217 -1.95 -10.55 5.06
CA GLY A 217 -0.88 -11.20 5.81
C GLY A 217 0.47 -10.48 5.67
N GLY A 218 1.48 -11.25 5.25
CA GLY A 218 2.88 -10.80 5.18
C GLY A 218 3.21 -9.80 4.06
N MET A 219 2.25 -9.41 3.21
CA MET A 219 2.51 -8.53 2.06
C MET A 219 3.17 -7.21 2.48
N MET A 220 2.61 -6.51 3.46
CA MET A 220 3.15 -5.23 3.94
C MET A 220 4.52 -5.35 4.62
N PRO A 221 4.72 -6.19 5.66
CA PRO A 221 6.01 -6.30 6.30
C PRO A 221 7.10 -6.84 5.37
N TYR A 222 6.75 -7.70 4.40
CA TYR A 222 7.73 -8.19 3.43
C TYR A 222 8.07 -7.13 2.37
N TYR A 223 7.09 -6.63 1.61
CA TYR A 223 7.38 -5.74 0.48
C TYR A 223 7.68 -4.31 0.91
N ALA A 224 6.88 -3.71 1.78
CA ALA A 224 7.11 -2.34 2.25
C ALA A 224 8.20 -2.30 3.34
N GLY A 225 8.04 -3.14 4.36
CA GLY A 225 8.93 -3.16 5.52
C GLY A 225 10.34 -3.63 5.18
N GLN A 226 10.50 -4.87 4.71
CA GLN A 226 11.81 -5.47 4.46
C GLN A 226 12.42 -5.02 3.14
N LEU A 227 11.65 -5.06 2.04
CA LEU A 227 12.17 -4.78 0.69
C LEU A 227 12.09 -3.31 0.28
N GLN A 228 11.41 -2.46 1.05
CA GLN A 228 11.27 -1.01 0.81
C GLN A 228 10.60 -0.66 -0.53
N TYR A 229 9.65 -1.49 -0.98
CA TYR A 229 8.78 -1.18 -2.11
C TYR A 229 7.80 -0.07 -1.72
N LYS A 230 7.40 0.75 -2.69
CA LYS A 230 6.30 1.72 -2.53
C LYS A 230 4.97 0.97 -2.50
N VAL A 231 4.58 0.48 -1.32
CA VAL A 231 3.28 -0.16 -1.12
C VAL A 231 2.28 0.90 -0.64
N GLN A 232 1.23 1.14 -1.41
CA GLN A 232 0.12 2.00 -1.01
C GLN A 232 -1.06 1.16 -0.50
N ILE A 233 -1.67 1.59 0.60
CA ILE A 233 -2.90 0.99 1.13
C ILE A 233 -4.07 1.93 0.84
N ALA A 234 -5.19 1.38 0.34
CA ALA A 234 -6.43 2.12 0.12
C ALA A 234 -7.65 1.33 0.63
N TYR A 235 -8.25 1.80 1.72
CA TYR A 235 -9.42 1.14 2.33
C TYR A 235 -10.70 1.50 1.60
N LEU A 236 -11.51 0.48 1.29
CA LEU A 236 -12.83 0.71 0.72
C LEU A 236 -13.77 1.39 1.71
N THR A 237 -13.74 1.06 3.00
CA THR A 237 -14.63 1.69 4.00
C THR A 237 -13.85 2.53 5.00
N ASN A 238 -14.52 3.53 5.57
CA ASN A 238 -14.03 4.26 6.73
C ASN A 238 -14.75 3.83 8.00
N HIS A 239 -14.05 4.05 9.11
CA HIS A 239 -14.54 3.80 10.46
C HIS A 239 -14.64 5.08 11.26
N TRP A 240 -14.99 6.20 10.62
CA TRP A 240 -15.21 7.46 11.32
C TRP A 240 -16.42 7.41 12.27
N GLY A 241 -17.30 6.40 12.17
CA GLY A 241 -18.35 6.12 13.16
C GLY A 241 -17.82 5.48 14.45
N GLU A 242 -16.61 4.91 14.42
CA GLU A 242 -15.98 4.14 15.50
C GLU A 242 -14.62 4.77 15.83
N PRO A 243 -14.59 5.87 16.62
CA PRO A 243 -13.42 6.76 16.71
C PRO A 243 -12.08 6.11 17.04
N TYR A 244 -12.06 4.94 17.69
CA TYR A 244 -10.85 4.19 18.02
C TYR A 244 -10.27 3.45 16.82
N ARG A 245 -11.09 2.97 15.87
CA ARG A 245 -10.64 2.13 14.75
C ARG A 245 -9.67 2.83 13.80
N PRO A 246 -9.84 4.12 13.45
CA PRO A 246 -8.82 4.83 12.66
C PRO A 246 -7.45 4.90 13.36
N HIS A 247 -7.39 4.96 14.69
CA HIS A 247 -6.13 4.92 15.43
C HIS A 247 -5.51 3.52 15.44
N GLU A 248 -6.33 2.49 15.65
CA GLU A 248 -5.90 1.09 15.58
C GLU A 248 -5.35 0.74 14.19
N LEU A 249 -6.02 1.21 13.13
CA LEU A 249 -5.57 1.12 11.74
C LEU A 249 -4.16 1.70 11.56
N LEU A 250 -3.95 2.96 11.94
CA LEU A 250 -2.65 3.61 11.78
C LEU A 250 -1.56 2.92 12.60
N ASN A 251 -1.88 2.50 13.83
CA ASN A 251 -0.95 1.74 14.67
C ASN A 251 -0.57 0.40 14.02
N GLY A 252 -1.54 -0.32 13.44
CA GLY A 252 -1.30 -1.60 12.76
C GLY A 252 -0.39 -1.44 11.54
N LEU A 253 -0.69 -0.46 10.69
CA LEU A 253 0.12 -0.12 9.51
C LEU A 253 1.55 0.29 9.89
N TRP A 254 1.71 1.18 10.87
CA TRP A 254 3.03 1.63 11.32
C TRP A 254 3.85 0.48 11.90
N THR A 255 3.22 -0.39 12.70
CA THR A 255 3.85 -1.59 13.31
C THR A 255 4.46 -2.49 12.25
N VAL A 256 3.82 -2.67 11.10
CA VAL A 256 4.31 -3.52 10.02
C VAL A 256 5.21 -2.79 9.01
N GLY A 257 5.68 -1.59 9.35
CA GLY A 257 6.68 -0.85 8.57
C GLY A 257 6.12 0.03 7.45
N MET A 258 4.81 0.31 7.44
CA MET A 258 4.25 1.27 6.49
C MET A 258 4.55 2.70 6.93
N THR A 259 4.97 3.54 5.99
CA THR A 259 5.23 4.97 6.24
C THR A 259 4.44 5.91 5.36
N ALA A 260 3.82 5.43 4.27
CA ALA A 260 2.89 6.21 3.48
C ALA A 260 1.51 6.16 4.13
N TYR A 261 0.88 7.32 4.31
CA TYR A 261 -0.43 7.41 4.92
C TYR A 261 -1.48 6.66 4.05
N PRO A 262 -2.40 5.90 4.65
CA PRO A 262 -3.41 5.19 3.90
C PRO A 262 -4.40 6.14 3.22
N VAL A 263 -4.90 5.74 2.05
CA VAL A 263 -6.12 6.35 1.51
C VAL A 263 -7.30 5.65 2.16
N ILE A 264 -8.26 6.41 2.67
CA ILE A 264 -9.49 5.88 3.26
C ILE A 264 -10.64 6.55 2.51
N SER A 265 -11.55 5.75 1.95
CA SER A 265 -12.67 6.29 1.18
C SER A 265 -13.72 6.97 2.09
N GLU A 266 -14.67 7.68 1.49
CA GLU A 266 -15.82 8.26 2.19
C GLU A 266 -16.95 7.26 2.50
N PHE A 267 -16.85 6.01 2.04
CA PHE A 267 -17.89 4.99 2.28
C PHE A 267 -17.87 4.52 3.74
N GLU A 268 -18.94 4.79 4.48
CA GLU A 268 -19.09 4.31 5.86
C GLU A 268 -19.14 2.77 5.92
N ASP A 269 -18.49 2.18 6.92
CA ASP A 269 -18.62 0.75 7.21
C ASP A 269 -20.06 0.36 7.58
N LYS A 270 -20.59 -0.62 6.85
CA LYS A 270 -21.93 -1.16 6.98
C LYS A 270 -21.91 -2.65 6.71
N TYR A 271 -22.46 -3.42 7.64
CA TYR A 271 -22.59 -4.86 7.50
C TYR A 271 -23.37 -5.23 6.23
N CYS A 272 -22.75 -6.07 5.40
CA CYS A 272 -23.33 -6.57 4.16
C CYS A 272 -23.25 -8.10 4.13
N SER A 273 -24.37 -8.78 3.96
CA SER A 273 -24.45 -10.24 4.06
C SER A 273 -24.07 -11.00 2.79
N ASN A 274 -24.00 -10.32 1.64
CA ASN A 274 -23.63 -10.86 0.33
C ASN A 274 -23.45 -9.70 -0.66
N LEU A 275 -22.97 -10.01 -1.88
CA LEU A 275 -22.74 -9.03 -2.93
C LEU A 275 -23.97 -8.19 -3.31
N GLU A 276 -25.15 -8.80 -3.43
CA GLU A 276 -26.36 -8.06 -3.82
C GLU A 276 -26.83 -7.10 -2.73
N HIS A 277 -26.70 -7.49 -1.46
CA HIS A 277 -26.91 -6.56 -0.34
C HIS A 277 -25.88 -5.43 -0.38
N ALA A 278 -24.59 -5.72 -0.60
CA ALA A 278 -23.55 -4.70 -0.68
C ALA A 278 -23.80 -3.69 -1.81
N LYS A 279 -24.23 -4.14 -3.00
CA LYS A 279 -24.62 -3.26 -4.13
C LYS A 279 -25.82 -2.35 -3.82
N SER A 280 -26.66 -2.72 -2.86
CA SER A 280 -27.79 -1.88 -2.41
C SER A 280 -27.37 -0.83 -1.37
N VAL A 281 -26.26 -1.07 -0.67
CA VAL A 281 -25.70 -0.19 0.36
C VAL A 281 -24.70 0.80 -0.24
N TYR A 282 -23.82 0.30 -1.11
CA TYR A 282 -22.77 1.06 -1.76
C TYR A 282 -23.08 1.15 -3.26
N PRO A 283 -23.28 2.36 -3.81
CA PRO A 283 -23.49 2.53 -5.24
C PRO A 283 -22.28 2.01 -6.02
N MET A 284 -22.52 1.01 -6.88
CA MET A 284 -21.45 0.34 -7.65
C MET A 284 -20.61 1.34 -8.47
N GLU A 285 -21.25 2.37 -9.04
CA GLU A 285 -20.57 3.38 -9.85
C GLU A 285 -19.56 4.20 -9.04
N ASP A 286 -19.89 4.53 -7.79
CA ASP A 286 -19.00 5.30 -6.92
C ASP A 286 -17.81 4.44 -6.47
N VAL A 287 -18.06 3.16 -6.16
CA VAL A 287 -17.01 2.19 -5.81
C VAL A 287 -16.05 1.97 -6.98
N LEU A 288 -16.58 1.82 -8.19
CA LEU A 288 -15.78 1.71 -9.41
C LEU A 288 -15.00 2.99 -9.71
N ASN A 289 -15.64 4.17 -9.57
CA ASN A 289 -14.96 5.44 -9.76
C ASN A 289 -13.76 5.58 -8.80
N PHE A 290 -13.97 5.23 -7.53
CA PHE A 290 -12.91 5.22 -6.53
C PHE A 290 -11.76 4.29 -6.93
N GLN A 291 -12.03 3.02 -7.22
CA GLN A 291 -10.97 2.06 -7.55
C GLN A 291 -10.27 2.39 -8.88
N VAL A 292 -10.98 2.85 -9.91
CA VAL A 292 -10.37 3.29 -11.18
C VAL A 292 -9.46 4.50 -10.95
N GLU A 293 -9.86 5.45 -10.10
CA GLU A 293 -9.00 6.55 -9.70
C GLU A 293 -7.74 6.07 -8.99
N LEU A 294 -7.84 5.14 -8.03
CA LEU A 294 -6.68 4.58 -7.34
C LEU A 294 -5.69 3.95 -8.34
N LEU A 295 -6.18 3.12 -9.26
CA LEU A 295 -5.33 2.45 -10.26
C LEU A 295 -4.64 3.43 -11.20
N ARG A 296 -5.37 4.43 -11.71
CA ARG A 296 -4.78 5.43 -12.63
C ARG A 296 -3.85 6.41 -11.92
N ARG A 297 -4.18 6.79 -10.68
CA ARG A 297 -3.36 7.69 -9.86
C ARG A 297 -2.05 7.03 -9.50
N PHE A 298 -2.11 5.88 -8.80
CA PHE A 298 -0.92 5.25 -8.23
C PHE A 298 -0.16 4.38 -9.22
N LYS A 299 -0.79 3.98 -10.34
CA LYS A 299 -0.14 3.18 -11.39
C LYS A 299 0.61 1.94 -10.86
N PRO A 300 -0.04 1.10 -10.02
CA PRO A 300 0.61 -0.06 -9.43
C PRO A 300 0.99 -1.10 -10.48
N GLU A 301 2.16 -1.71 -10.36
CA GLU A 301 2.49 -2.91 -11.14
C GLU A 301 1.72 -4.13 -10.63
N VAL A 302 1.57 -4.24 -9.31
CA VAL A 302 0.85 -5.32 -8.65
C VAL A 302 -0.29 -4.78 -7.78
N VAL A 303 -1.48 -5.34 -7.94
CA VAL A 303 -2.62 -5.05 -7.06
C VAL A 303 -3.05 -6.30 -6.32
N ILE A 304 -3.31 -6.15 -5.02
CA ILE A 304 -3.80 -7.22 -4.13
C ILE A 304 -5.22 -6.88 -3.67
N GLY A 305 -6.15 -7.83 -3.83
CA GLY A 305 -7.53 -7.70 -3.40
C GLY A 305 -8.06 -8.95 -2.68
N HIS A 306 -9.30 -8.84 -2.21
CA HIS A 306 -10.03 -9.91 -1.51
C HIS A 306 -10.43 -11.08 -2.41
N ASP A 307 -10.81 -12.20 -1.79
CA ASP A 307 -11.52 -13.30 -2.43
C ASP A 307 -12.84 -12.81 -3.04
N LEU A 308 -13.17 -13.29 -4.24
CA LEU A 308 -14.46 -13.04 -4.90
C LEU A 308 -15.66 -13.55 -4.08
N LYS A 309 -15.45 -14.54 -3.20
CA LYS A 309 -16.44 -15.05 -2.25
C LYS A 309 -16.44 -14.29 -0.91
N GLY A 310 -15.63 -13.25 -0.78
CA GLY A 310 -15.54 -12.41 0.43
C GLY A 310 -15.08 -13.17 1.66
N GLU A 311 -14.16 -14.12 1.47
CA GLU A 311 -13.59 -15.00 2.48
C GLU A 311 -14.65 -15.74 3.31
N TYR A 312 -15.06 -15.18 4.44
CA TYR A 312 -16.10 -15.71 5.30
C TYR A 312 -17.52 -15.38 4.81
N GLY A 313 -17.65 -14.85 3.59
CA GLY A 313 -18.92 -14.53 2.95
C GLY A 313 -19.35 -13.07 3.10
N HIS A 314 -18.45 -12.17 3.51
CA HIS A 314 -18.82 -10.77 3.74
C HIS A 314 -19.12 -10.04 2.43
N GLY A 315 -20.30 -9.44 2.35
CA GLY A 315 -20.78 -8.79 1.13
C GLY A 315 -19.92 -7.60 0.70
N ALA A 316 -19.38 -6.83 1.64
CA ALA A 316 -18.52 -5.71 1.31
C ALA A 316 -17.18 -6.17 0.71
N HIS A 317 -16.63 -7.31 1.16
CA HIS A 317 -15.42 -7.91 0.57
C HIS A 317 -15.71 -8.39 -0.85
N MET A 318 -16.84 -9.07 -1.05
CA MET A 318 -17.28 -9.50 -2.38
C MET A 318 -17.44 -8.31 -3.32
N LEU A 319 -18.03 -7.21 -2.85
CA LEU A 319 -18.20 -5.99 -3.64
C LEU A 319 -16.85 -5.38 -4.01
N ASN A 320 -15.94 -5.25 -3.03
CA ASN A 320 -14.60 -4.70 -3.23
C ASN A 320 -13.83 -5.51 -4.28
N ALA A 321 -13.78 -6.84 -4.13
CA ALA A 321 -13.14 -7.75 -5.07
C ALA A 321 -13.79 -7.70 -6.45
N TYR A 322 -15.13 -7.79 -6.52
CA TYR A 322 -15.86 -7.76 -7.79
C TYR A 322 -15.64 -6.45 -8.55
N ALA A 323 -15.75 -5.30 -7.86
CA ALA A 323 -15.46 -4.00 -8.45
C ALA A 323 -14.03 -3.92 -8.97
N LEU A 324 -13.06 -4.49 -8.25
CA LEU A 324 -11.65 -4.43 -8.63
C LEU A 324 -11.39 -5.15 -9.95
N THR A 325 -12.05 -6.27 -10.19
CA THR A 325 -11.93 -7.00 -11.46
C THR A 325 -12.44 -6.19 -12.66
N LEU A 326 -13.41 -5.30 -12.46
CA LEU A 326 -13.90 -4.39 -13.49
C LEU A 326 -13.01 -3.15 -13.59
N ALA A 327 -12.57 -2.62 -12.45
CA ALA A 327 -11.78 -1.41 -12.36
C ALA A 327 -10.43 -1.54 -13.10
N VAL A 328 -9.78 -2.72 -13.06
CA VAL A 328 -8.54 -2.94 -13.81
C VAL A 328 -8.73 -2.85 -15.33
N GLU A 329 -9.87 -3.28 -15.86
CA GLU A 329 -10.20 -3.12 -17.28
C GLU A 329 -10.57 -1.67 -17.61
N TYR A 330 -11.33 -1.02 -16.73
CA TYR A 330 -11.76 0.37 -16.94
C TYR A 330 -10.63 1.39 -16.78
N ALA A 331 -9.64 1.10 -15.93
CA ALA A 331 -8.45 1.94 -15.79
C ALA A 331 -7.66 2.04 -17.10
N ALA A 332 -7.66 0.98 -17.91
CA ALA A 332 -7.01 0.91 -19.22
C ALA A 332 -7.83 1.58 -20.36
N ASP A 333 -9.12 1.84 -20.16
CA ASP A 333 -10.02 2.39 -21.18
C ASP A 333 -10.26 3.90 -20.99
N SER A 334 -9.72 4.72 -21.90
CA SER A 334 -9.84 6.20 -21.85
C SER A 334 -11.27 6.72 -21.99
N THR A 335 -12.23 5.90 -22.42
CA THR A 335 -13.65 6.27 -22.52
C THR A 335 -14.42 6.06 -21.22
N LYS A 336 -13.84 5.36 -20.24
CA LYS A 336 -14.41 5.12 -18.90
C LYS A 336 -13.84 6.10 -17.88
N TYR A 337 -14.71 6.60 -16.99
CA TYR A 337 -14.34 7.55 -15.93
C TYR A 337 -13.49 8.71 -16.49
N VAL A 338 -14.05 9.48 -17.42
CA VAL A 338 -13.31 10.46 -18.24
C VAL A 338 -12.59 11.50 -17.38
N SER A 339 -13.17 11.95 -16.27
CA SER A 339 -12.53 12.89 -15.33
C SER A 339 -11.24 12.32 -14.72
N SER A 340 -11.25 11.04 -14.34
CA SER A 340 -10.06 10.33 -13.85
C SER A 340 -9.02 10.15 -14.96
N TYR A 341 -9.45 9.83 -16.19
CA TYR A 341 -8.56 9.73 -17.35
C TYR A 341 -7.90 11.07 -17.70
N GLU A 342 -8.66 12.16 -17.74
CA GLU A 342 -8.13 13.51 -18.02
C GLU A 342 -7.08 13.93 -16.98
N LYS A 343 -7.23 13.50 -15.73
CA LYS A 343 -6.33 13.84 -14.63
C LYS A 343 -5.08 12.96 -14.57
N TYR A 344 -5.22 11.67 -14.78
CA TYR A 344 -4.16 10.69 -14.49
C TYR A 344 -3.67 9.88 -15.70
N GLY A 345 -4.41 9.93 -16.80
CA GLY A 345 -4.23 9.06 -17.97
C GLY A 345 -4.85 7.68 -17.76
N VAL A 346 -4.64 6.80 -18.74
CA VAL A 346 -4.97 5.37 -18.60
C VAL A 346 -3.86 4.65 -17.85
N TRP A 347 -4.22 3.56 -17.16
CA TRP A 347 -3.26 2.62 -16.60
C TRP A 347 -3.77 1.20 -16.78
N ASP A 348 -3.00 0.38 -17.48
CA ASP A 348 -3.29 -1.04 -17.64
C ASP A 348 -2.46 -1.83 -16.63
N THR A 349 -3.08 -2.21 -15.53
CA THR A 349 -2.39 -2.81 -14.37
C THR A 349 -1.75 -4.15 -14.76
N PRO A 350 -0.41 -4.30 -14.65
CA PRO A 350 0.29 -5.50 -15.08
C PRO A 350 -0.20 -6.78 -14.41
N LYS A 351 -0.44 -6.77 -13.09
CA LYS A 351 -0.93 -7.94 -12.36
C LYS A 351 -1.97 -7.61 -11.30
N LEU A 352 -3.01 -8.45 -11.24
CA LEU A 352 -3.99 -8.47 -10.15
C LEU A 352 -4.00 -9.85 -9.50
N TYR A 353 -3.74 -9.90 -8.20
CA TYR A 353 -3.92 -11.08 -7.36
C TYR A 353 -5.10 -10.89 -6.43
N LEU A 354 -5.87 -11.96 -6.23
CA LEU A 354 -6.95 -12.02 -5.28
C LEU A 354 -6.67 -13.12 -4.26
N HIS A 355 -6.91 -12.82 -2.98
CA HIS A 355 -6.80 -13.79 -1.90
C HIS A 355 -7.69 -15.02 -2.19
N LEU A 356 -7.14 -16.21 -1.99
CA LEU A 356 -7.80 -17.51 -2.24
C LEU A 356 -8.33 -17.78 -3.66
N TYR A 357 -7.99 -16.96 -4.66
CA TYR A 357 -8.43 -17.19 -6.03
C TYR A 357 -7.91 -18.53 -6.59
N GLU A 358 -8.76 -19.22 -7.34
CA GLU A 358 -8.56 -20.65 -7.62
C GLU A 358 -7.55 -20.92 -8.74
N GLU A 359 -7.34 -19.97 -9.64
CA GLU A 359 -6.45 -20.11 -10.80
C GLU A 359 -5.07 -19.53 -10.53
N ASN A 360 -4.04 -20.12 -11.15
CA ASN A 360 -2.65 -19.65 -11.08
C ASN A 360 -2.19 -19.32 -9.65
N LYS A 361 -2.44 -20.26 -8.73
CA LYS A 361 -2.15 -20.09 -7.31
C LYS A 361 -0.67 -19.90 -7.03
N ILE A 362 -0.41 -19.02 -6.06
CA ILE A 362 0.86 -18.77 -5.41
C ILE A 362 0.68 -18.94 -3.88
N LEU A 363 1.65 -19.58 -3.24
CA LEU A 363 1.73 -19.70 -1.78
C LEU A 363 2.94 -18.90 -1.30
N MET A 364 2.68 -17.78 -0.64
CA MET A 364 3.74 -16.93 -0.13
C MET A 364 4.38 -17.55 1.12
N ASN A 365 5.71 -17.51 1.19
CA ASN A 365 6.43 -17.96 2.39
C ASN A 365 6.64 -16.81 3.37
N TRP A 366 5.70 -16.66 4.30
CA TRP A 366 5.74 -15.64 5.34
C TRP A 366 6.55 -16.02 6.57
N ASP A 367 7.17 -17.20 6.60
CA ASP A 367 7.98 -17.69 7.71
C ASP A 367 9.49 -17.33 7.56
N ILE A 368 9.85 -16.53 6.56
CA ILE A 368 11.22 -16.03 6.38
C ILE A 368 11.48 -14.90 7.41
N PRO A 369 12.54 -15.00 8.24
CA PRO A 369 12.94 -13.93 9.16
C PRO A 369 13.29 -12.64 8.41
N LEU A 370 12.79 -11.51 8.90
CA LEU A 370 13.03 -10.18 8.33
C LEU A 370 14.01 -9.41 9.20
N GLU A 371 15.16 -9.04 8.64
CA GLU A 371 16.20 -8.26 9.34
C GLU A 371 15.65 -6.93 9.85
N ARG A 372 14.80 -6.26 9.04
CA ARG A 372 14.17 -5.00 9.42
C ARG A 372 13.37 -5.08 10.73
N PHE A 373 12.84 -6.27 11.03
CA PHE A 373 12.01 -6.54 12.21
C PHE A 373 12.76 -7.41 13.22
N ASN A 374 14.08 -7.29 13.30
CA ASN A 374 14.92 -8.00 14.26
C ASN A 374 14.76 -9.53 14.23
N GLY A 375 14.54 -10.08 13.04
CA GLY A 375 14.39 -11.52 12.80
C GLY A 375 12.96 -12.05 12.96
N LEU A 376 11.97 -11.21 13.25
CA LEU A 376 10.56 -11.59 13.15
C LEU A 376 10.18 -11.88 11.70
N THR A 377 9.31 -12.85 11.52
CA THR A 377 8.80 -13.25 10.21
C THR A 377 7.69 -12.31 9.72
N ALA A 378 7.39 -12.32 8.42
CA ALA A 378 6.29 -11.53 7.86
C ALA A 378 4.93 -11.93 8.48
N PHE A 379 4.75 -13.22 8.82
CA PHE A 379 3.55 -13.70 9.50
C PHE A 379 3.43 -13.14 10.91
N GLU A 380 4.51 -13.19 11.71
CA GLU A 380 4.51 -12.63 13.07
C GLU A 380 4.27 -11.11 13.06
N MET A 381 4.81 -10.40 12.08
CA MET A 381 4.53 -8.97 11.92
C MET A 381 3.07 -8.71 11.57
N ALA A 382 2.46 -9.51 10.69
CA ALA A 382 1.03 -9.39 10.39
C ALA A 382 0.17 -9.63 11.64
N VAL A 383 0.54 -10.60 12.49
CA VAL A 383 -0.11 -10.82 13.80
C VAL A 383 0.02 -9.58 14.70
N GLN A 384 1.21 -8.98 14.80
CA GLN A 384 1.40 -7.75 15.60
C GLN A 384 0.64 -6.54 15.05
N GLY A 385 0.53 -6.44 13.72
CA GLY A 385 -0.32 -5.45 13.07
C GLY A 385 -1.79 -5.63 13.48
N TYR A 386 -2.30 -6.87 13.41
CA TYR A 386 -3.66 -7.19 13.88
C TYR A 386 -3.85 -6.98 15.40
N ASP A 387 -2.82 -7.17 16.21
CA ASP A 387 -2.87 -6.93 17.66
C ASP A 387 -3.09 -5.44 18.01
N CYS A 388 -2.85 -4.54 17.07
CA CYS A 388 -3.19 -3.12 17.21
C CYS A 388 -4.71 -2.89 17.13
N HIS A 389 -5.46 -3.76 16.46
CA HIS A 389 -6.93 -3.72 16.30
C HIS A 389 -7.67 -4.32 17.49
N LYS A 390 -7.36 -3.81 18.69
CA LYS A 390 -7.85 -4.32 19.99
C LYS A 390 -9.38 -4.41 20.03
N SER A 391 -10.06 -3.43 19.46
CA SER A 391 -11.53 -3.41 19.42
C SER A 391 -12.13 -4.57 18.60
N GLN A 392 -11.37 -5.14 17.65
CA GLN A 392 -11.85 -6.18 16.74
C GLN A 392 -11.60 -7.61 17.26
N HIS A 393 -10.78 -7.78 18.30
CA HIS A 393 -10.49 -9.11 18.86
C HIS A 393 -11.71 -9.81 19.45
N ILE A 394 -12.79 -9.06 19.74
CA ILE A 394 -14.07 -9.61 20.21
C ILE A 394 -14.73 -10.56 19.18
N TRP A 395 -14.38 -10.43 17.89
CA TRP A 395 -14.97 -11.19 16.79
C TRP A 395 -14.28 -12.55 16.53
N SER A 396 -13.27 -12.91 17.33
CA SER A 396 -12.51 -14.17 17.19
C SER A 396 -11.81 -14.34 15.83
N PHE A 397 -11.61 -13.24 15.09
CA PHE A 397 -10.71 -13.22 13.94
C PHE A 397 -9.26 -13.34 14.41
N ALA A 398 -8.42 -13.81 13.51
CA ALA A 398 -6.99 -13.95 13.72
C ALA A 398 -6.31 -14.01 12.36
N VAL A 399 -5.06 -13.56 12.29
CA VAL A 399 -4.19 -13.83 11.14
C VAL A 399 -3.90 -15.32 11.11
N ARG A 400 -4.22 -15.99 10.00
CA ARG A 400 -4.19 -17.46 9.92
C ARG A 400 -3.26 -17.92 8.82
N GLN A 401 -2.58 -19.03 9.07
CA GLN A 401 -1.81 -19.77 8.08
C GLN A 401 -1.95 -21.29 8.28
N GLY A 402 -1.57 -22.10 7.29
CA GLY A 402 -1.59 -23.56 7.36
C GLY A 402 -2.90 -24.18 6.89
N GLU A 403 -3.51 -25.04 7.70
CA GLU A 403 -4.77 -25.75 7.35
C GLU A 403 -6.02 -24.86 7.47
N SER A 404 -5.86 -23.56 7.72
CA SER A 404 -6.96 -22.61 7.78
C SER A 404 -7.61 -22.42 6.40
N GLN A 405 -8.94 -22.38 6.36
CA GLN A 405 -9.69 -21.98 5.15
C GLN A 405 -9.45 -20.51 4.74
N TYR A 406 -8.89 -19.70 5.64
CA TYR A 406 -8.52 -18.30 5.41
C TYR A 406 -7.00 -18.11 5.62
N ASP A 407 -6.18 -19.02 5.08
CA ASP A 407 -4.72 -18.92 5.13
C ASP A 407 -4.24 -17.72 4.30
N CYS A 408 -3.70 -16.70 4.97
CA CYS A 408 -3.28 -15.40 4.40
C CYS A 408 -2.06 -15.48 3.47
N ARG A 409 -1.56 -16.68 3.19
CA ARG A 409 -0.44 -16.93 2.26
C ARG A 409 -0.92 -17.24 0.83
N TRP A 410 -2.18 -17.67 0.67
CA TRP A 410 -2.69 -18.13 -0.61
C TRP A 410 -3.31 -17.01 -1.44
N PHE A 411 -2.77 -16.80 -2.63
CA PHE A 411 -3.34 -15.91 -3.64
C PHE A 411 -3.44 -16.63 -4.97
N GLY A 412 -4.33 -16.15 -5.85
CA GLY A 412 -4.36 -16.56 -7.24
C GLY A 412 -4.21 -15.35 -8.15
N LEU A 413 -3.45 -15.54 -9.24
CA LEU A 413 -3.27 -14.52 -10.28
C LEU A 413 -4.54 -14.46 -11.14
N TYR A 414 -5.37 -13.44 -10.89
CA TYR A 414 -6.64 -13.21 -11.59
C TYR A 414 -6.41 -12.68 -13.01
N ARG A 415 -5.45 -11.76 -13.16
CA ARG A 415 -5.13 -11.10 -14.43
C ARG A 415 -3.63 -10.83 -14.52
N SER A 416 -3.07 -11.00 -15.72
CA SER A 416 -1.68 -10.63 -16.00
C SER A 416 -1.50 -10.15 -17.44
N LEU A 417 -0.72 -9.08 -17.61
CA LEU A 417 -0.20 -8.61 -18.90
C LEU A 417 1.21 -9.16 -19.21
N VAL A 418 1.87 -9.76 -18.22
CA VAL A 418 3.26 -10.24 -18.29
C VAL A 418 3.36 -11.78 -18.21
N GLY A 419 2.23 -12.46 -18.36
CA GLY A 419 2.14 -13.92 -18.25
C GLY A 419 2.04 -14.43 -16.80
N PRO A 420 1.82 -15.74 -16.62
CA PRO A 420 1.70 -16.37 -15.32
C PRO A 420 3.06 -16.52 -14.62
N ASP A 421 3.02 -16.68 -13.30
CA ASP A 421 4.19 -17.02 -12.49
C ASP A 421 4.65 -18.46 -12.77
N VAL A 422 5.96 -18.61 -12.94
CA VAL A 422 6.66 -19.87 -13.13
C VAL A 422 7.22 -20.37 -11.80
N GLU A 423 7.97 -19.53 -11.08
CA GLU A 423 8.59 -19.88 -9.80
C GLU A 423 7.61 -19.80 -8.64
N LYS A 424 6.60 -18.91 -8.72
CA LYS A 424 5.49 -18.79 -7.76
C LYS A 424 5.98 -18.57 -6.33
N ASN A 425 6.94 -17.67 -6.17
CA ASN A 425 7.49 -17.27 -4.89
C ASN A 425 7.50 -15.74 -4.70
N ASP A 426 7.13 -14.97 -5.73
CA ASP A 426 7.08 -13.51 -5.70
C ASP A 426 5.94 -13.00 -6.60
N VAL A 427 5.05 -12.16 -6.06
CA VAL A 427 3.95 -11.58 -6.86
C VAL A 427 4.43 -10.64 -7.96
N PHE A 428 5.68 -10.12 -7.85
CA PHE A 428 6.34 -9.30 -8.86
C PHE A 428 7.07 -10.10 -9.95
N GLU A 429 6.99 -11.43 -9.97
CA GLU A 429 7.64 -12.24 -11.01
C GLU A 429 7.29 -11.73 -12.43
N ASN A 430 8.24 -11.70 -13.36
CA ASN A 430 8.06 -11.17 -14.73
C ASN A 430 7.77 -9.66 -14.85
N ILE A 431 7.65 -8.91 -13.75
CA ILE A 431 7.65 -7.44 -13.80
C ILE A 431 9.09 -6.98 -14.01
N LEU A 432 9.38 -6.46 -15.21
CA LEU A 432 10.67 -5.85 -15.51
C LEU A 432 10.73 -4.51 -14.80
N SER A 433 11.49 -4.43 -13.71
CA SER A 433 11.68 -3.17 -12.98
C SER A 433 12.29 -2.12 -13.91
N GLY A 434 11.48 -1.15 -14.34
CA GLY A 434 11.98 0.09 -14.91
C GLY A 434 12.40 1.01 -13.77
N LYS A 435 13.58 0.79 -13.20
CA LYS A 435 14.21 1.79 -12.33
C LYS A 435 14.95 2.83 -13.17
#